data_AF-A0AAW8KQS5-F1
#
_entry.id   AF-A0AAW8KQS5-F1
#
_cell.length_a   1.000
_cell.length_b   1.000
_cell.length_c   1.000
_cell.angle_alpha   90.00
_cell.angle_beta   90.00
_cell.angle_gamma   90.00
#
_symmetry.space_group_name_H-M   'P 1'
#
loop_
_entity.id
_entity.type
_entity.pdbx_description
1 polymer ?
#
loop_
_entity_poly.entity_id
_entity_poly.type
_entity_poly.pdbx_seq_one_letter_code
_entity_poly.pdbx_strand_id
1 'polypeptide(L)'
;EQFRLMQNIIVNVRLPRILLTFIVGAALATAGNGLQALFRNPLVDSYVLGISSGAAFGAALALSLSWLSPNLSAFIFGVCAVALTYLFAHQKHESQTSLVMV
;
A
#
# COMPACT_ATOMS: atom_id res chain seq x y z
N GLU A 1 16.98 -35.21 16.40
CA GLU A 1 16.06 -34.70 15.34
C GLU A 1 15.34 -33.41 15.71
N GLN A 2 14.78 -33.27 16.92
CA GLN A 2 14.11 -32.04 17.39
C GLN A 2 14.95 -30.75 17.19
N PHE A 3 16.27 -30.82 17.41
CA PHE A 3 17.17 -29.69 17.17
C PHE A 3 17.25 -29.27 15.69
N ARG A 4 17.26 -30.25 14.75
CA ARG A 4 17.25 -29.97 13.30
C ARG A 4 15.91 -29.36 12.85
N LEU A 5 14.80 -29.79 13.46
CA LEU A 5 13.47 -29.21 13.21
C LEU A 5 13.40 -27.75 13.71
N MET A 6 13.87 -27.48 14.93
CA MET A 6 13.95 -26.12 15.47
C MET A 6 14.82 -25.21 14.60
N GLN A 7 16.00 -25.66 14.18
CA GLN A 7 16.89 -24.90 13.32
C GLN A 7 16.22 -24.60 11.96
N ASN A 8 15.54 -25.58 11.35
CA ASN A 8 14.81 -25.37 10.11
C ASN A 8 13.67 -24.37 10.25
N ILE A 9 12.92 -24.39 11.36
CA ILE A 9 11.83 -23.43 11.61
C ILE A 9 12.38 -22.01 11.77
N ILE A 10 13.48 -21.84 12.50
CA ILE A 10 14.09 -20.52 12.69
C ILE A 10 14.57 -19.96 11.35
N VAL A 11 15.27 -20.77 10.55
CA VAL A 11 15.87 -20.32 9.28
C VAL A 11 14.83 -20.18 8.16
N ASN A 12 13.88 -21.11 8.01
CA ASN A 12 12.94 -21.10 6.88
C ASN A 12 11.65 -20.33 7.16
N VAL A 13 11.30 -20.08 8.43
CA VAL A 13 10.02 -19.41 8.78
C VAL A 13 10.26 -18.07 9.45
N ARG A 14 11.10 -18.00 10.49
CA ARG A 14 11.29 -16.76 11.26
C ARG A 14 12.17 -15.75 10.53
N LEU A 15 13.32 -16.20 10.04
CA LEU A 15 14.28 -15.35 9.33
C LEU A 15 13.65 -14.61 8.13
N PRO A 16 12.94 -15.27 7.19
CA PRO A 16 12.33 -14.57 6.07
C PRO A 16 11.23 -13.61 6.52
N ARG A 17 10.48 -13.92 7.59
CA ARG A 17 9.43 -13.04 8.10
C ARG A 17 10.00 -11.76 8.73
N ILE A 18 11.10 -11.87 9.48
CA ILE A 18 11.80 -10.71 10.06
C ILE A 18 12.30 -9.80 8.94
N LEU A 19 12.96 -10.38 7.93
CA LEU A 19 13.44 -9.62 6.77
C LEU A 19 12.29 -8.93 6.03
N LEU A 20 11.18 -9.64 5.77
CA LEU A 20 10.00 -9.04 5.14
C LEU A 20 9.46 -7.86 5.96
N THR A 21 9.28 -8.03 7.27
CA THR A 21 8.76 -6.96 8.14
C THR A 21 9.68 -5.76 8.19
N PHE A 22 10.99 -5.97 8.15
CA PHE A 22 11.98 -4.90 8.12
C PHE A 22 11.91 -4.11 6.81
N ILE A 23 11.88 -4.79 5.66
CA ILE A 23 11.78 -4.17 4.34
C ILE A 23 10.45 -3.41 4.19
N VAL A 24 9.33 -4.04 4.58
CA VAL A 24 8.00 -3.40 4.51
C VAL A 24 7.93 -2.20 5.44
N GLY A 25 8.45 -2.29 6.66
CA GLY A 25 8.51 -1.18 7.61
C GLY A 25 9.34 -0.01 7.08
N ALA A 26 10.52 -0.29 6.51
CA ALA A 26 11.36 0.74 5.89
C ALA A 26 10.66 1.43 4.71
N ALA A 27 9.99 0.67 3.84
CA ALA A 27 9.24 1.21 2.71
C ALA A 27 8.05 2.08 3.14
N LEU A 28 7.31 1.68 4.18
CA LEU A 28 6.20 2.46 4.73
C LEU A 28 6.70 3.75 5.38
N ALA A 29 7.81 3.71 6.11
CA ALA A 29 8.41 4.88 6.74
C ALA A 29 8.90 5.91 5.70
N THR A 30 9.58 5.46 4.64
CA THR A 30 10.04 6.36 3.57
C THR A 30 8.89 6.96 2.77
N ALA A 31 7.87 6.16 2.44
CA ALA A 31 6.66 6.64 1.76
C ALA A 31 5.90 7.67 2.61
N GLY A 32 5.71 7.40 3.91
CA GLY A 32 5.04 8.31 4.83
C GLY A 32 5.80 9.63 5.00
N ASN A 33 7.11 9.58 5.20
CA ASN A 33 7.95 10.78 5.28
C ASN A 33 7.92 11.60 3.98
N GLY A 34 7.97 10.92 2.82
CA GLY A 34 7.88 11.59 1.52
C GLY A 34 6.54 12.30 1.31
N LEU A 35 5.43 11.67 1.70
CA LEU A 35 4.10 12.27 1.61
C LEU A 35 3.93 13.43 2.58
N GLN A 36 4.38 13.29 3.83
CA GLN A 36 4.36 14.38 4.80
C GLN A 36 5.20 15.58 4.35
N ALA A 37 6.36 15.33 3.72
CA ALA A 37 7.20 16.38 3.14
C ALA A 37 6.56 17.08 1.94
N LEU A 38 5.89 16.32 1.06
CA LEU A 38 5.19 16.85 -0.12
C LEU A 38 4.02 17.77 0.28
N PHE A 39 3.18 17.31 1.22
CA PHE A 39 2.03 18.07 1.70
C PHE A 39 2.40 19.09 2.79
N ARG A 40 3.64 19.06 3.28
CA ARG A 40 4.16 19.90 4.38
C ARG A 40 3.25 19.84 5.62
N ASN A 41 2.63 18.68 5.85
CA ASN A 41 1.66 18.46 6.91
C ASN A 41 1.95 17.11 7.60
N PRO A 42 2.39 17.13 8.88
CA PRO A 42 2.75 15.92 9.60
C PRO A 42 1.55 15.02 9.96
N LEU A 43 0.31 15.50 9.77
CA LEU A 43 -0.92 14.73 10.01
C LEU A 43 -1.42 13.99 8.76
N VAL A 44 -0.72 14.14 7.62
CA VAL A 44 -1.14 13.47 6.38
C VAL A 44 -0.81 11.98 6.45
N ASP A 45 -1.85 11.19 6.24
CA ASP A 45 -1.76 9.74 6.16
C ASP A 45 -1.61 9.27 4.70
N SER A 46 -0.75 8.28 4.48
CA SER A 46 -0.58 7.61 3.18
C SER A 46 -1.86 6.97 2.62
N TYR A 47 -2.89 6.77 3.45
CA TYR A 47 -4.22 6.35 3.02
C TYR A 47 -4.95 7.37 2.13
N VAL A 48 -4.56 8.66 2.15
CA VAL A 48 -5.28 9.76 1.46
C VAL A 48 -5.28 9.62 -0.07
N LEU A 49 -4.27 8.97 -0.66
CA LEU A 49 -4.17 8.79 -2.12
C LEU A 49 -5.08 7.68 -2.68
N GLY A 50 -5.85 6.98 -1.83
CA GLY A 50 -6.75 5.90 -2.26
C GLY A 50 -6.05 4.59 -2.63
N ILE A 51 -4.73 4.47 -2.36
CA ILE A 51 -3.90 3.30 -2.69
C ILE A 51 -4.40 2.04 -1.96
N SER A 52 -4.81 2.18 -0.69
CA SER A 52 -5.24 1.06 0.13
C SER A 52 -6.63 0.56 -0.25
N SER A 53 -7.58 1.47 -0.48
CA SER A 53 -8.91 1.12 -0.97
C SER A 53 -8.85 0.43 -2.34
N GLY A 54 -7.99 0.91 -3.25
CA GLY A 54 -7.74 0.27 -4.54
C GLY A 54 -7.15 -1.13 -4.39
N ALA A 55 -6.11 -1.28 -3.57
CA ALA A 55 -5.50 -2.58 -3.32
C ALA A 55 -6.46 -3.58 -2.65
N ALA A 56 -7.25 -3.14 -1.68
CA ALA A 56 -8.26 -3.96 -1.01
C ALA A 56 -9.35 -4.43 -1.98
N PHE A 57 -9.82 -3.55 -2.87
CA PHE A 57 -10.77 -3.90 -3.92
C PHE A 57 -10.19 -4.94 -4.89
N GLY A 58 -8.95 -4.74 -5.37
CA GLY A 58 -8.27 -5.71 -6.24
C GLY A 58 -8.06 -7.06 -5.57
N ALA A 59 -7.67 -7.07 -4.29
CA ALA A 59 -7.56 -8.30 -3.51
C ALA A 59 -8.90 -9.03 -3.40
N ALA A 60 -9.97 -8.32 -3.06
CA ALA A 60 -11.32 -8.91 -2.97
C ALA A 60 -11.81 -9.45 -4.32
N LEU A 61 -11.53 -8.74 -5.42
CA LEU A 61 -11.86 -9.18 -6.76
C LEU A 61 -11.12 -10.46 -7.15
N ALA A 62 -9.82 -10.55 -6.84
CA ALA A 62 -9.03 -11.75 -7.08
C ALA A 62 -9.46 -12.94 -6.21
N LEU A 63 -9.90 -12.70 -4.98
CA LEU A 63 -10.49 -13.76 -4.16
C LEU A 63 -11.82 -14.25 -4.74
N SER A 64 -12.58 -13.38 -5.40
CA SER A 64 -13.82 -13.76 -6.09
C SER A 64 -13.57 -14.47 -7.43
N LEU A 65 -12.53 -14.07 -8.17
CA LEU A 65 -12.12 -14.71 -9.42
C LEU A 65 -10.92 -15.62 -9.13
N SER A 66 -11.20 -16.89 -8.79
CA SER A 66 -10.24 -17.93 -8.37
C SER A 66 -9.01 -18.16 -9.27
N TRP A 67 -8.92 -17.50 -10.42
CA TRP A 67 -7.82 -17.60 -11.39
C TRP A 67 -6.78 -16.48 -11.23
N LEU A 68 -7.04 -15.44 -10.44
CA LEU A 68 -6.10 -14.35 -10.19
C LEU A 68 -5.32 -14.51 -8.88
N SER A 69 -4.03 -14.20 -8.93
CA SER A 69 -3.22 -14.07 -7.72
C SER A 69 -3.62 -12.80 -6.96
N PRO A 70 -3.99 -12.89 -5.67
CA PRO A 70 -4.45 -11.74 -4.88
C PRO A 70 -3.37 -10.67 -4.72
N ASN A 71 -2.09 -11.07 -4.64
CA ASN A 71 -0.96 -10.14 -4.54
C ASN A 71 -0.83 -9.26 -5.78
N LEU A 72 -0.97 -9.86 -6.97
CA LEU A 72 -0.79 -9.15 -8.24
C LEU A 72 -1.98 -8.23 -8.53
N SER A 73 -3.20 -8.71 -8.27
CA SER A 73 -4.41 -7.91 -8.47
C SER A 73 -4.48 -6.72 -7.50
N ALA A 74 -4.13 -6.92 -6.23
CA ALA A 74 -4.06 -5.85 -5.24
C ALA A 74 -3.03 -4.77 -5.66
N PHE A 75 -1.87 -5.19 -6.19
CA PHE A 75 -0.86 -4.25 -6.66
C PHE A 75 -1.35 -3.44 -7.87
N ILE A 76 -1.92 -4.09 -8.88
CA ILE A 76 -2.42 -3.42 -10.10
C ILE A 76 -3.52 -2.42 -9.75
N PHE A 77 -4.53 -2.84 -8.98
CA PHE A 77 -5.62 -1.94 -8.60
C PHE A 77 -5.17 -0.82 -7.67
N GLY A 78 -4.19 -1.06 -6.79
CA GLY A 78 -3.59 -0.01 -5.96
C GLY A 78 -2.91 1.08 -6.80
N VAL A 79 -2.11 0.68 -7.80
CA VAL A 79 -1.47 1.63 -8.72
C VAL A 79 -2.51 2.35 -9.58
N CYS A 80 -3.51 1.64 -10.11
CA CYS A 80 -4.60 2.26 -10.87
C CYS A 80 -5.38 3.29 -10.04
N ALA A 81 -5.63 3.03 -8.76
CA ALA A 81 -6.32 3.97 -7.88
C ALA A 81 -5.54 5.28 -7.73
N VAL A 82 -4.22 5.21 -7.54
CA VAL A 82 -3.36 6.42 -7.47
C VAL A 82 -3.30 7.15 -8.80
N ALA A 83 -3.20 6.41 -9.91
CA ALA A 83 -3.23 7.02 -11.23
C ALA A 83 -4.53 7.79 -11.47
N LEU A 84 -5.68 7.20 -11.07
CA LEU A 84 -6.98 7.85 -11.16
C LEU A 84 -7.06 9.10 -10.27
N THR A 85 -6.63 9.02 -9.00
CA THR A 85 -6.64 10.20 -8.11
C THR A 85 -5.73 11.31 -8.62
N TYR A 86 -4.57 10.98 -9.18
CA TYR A 86 -3.69 11.94 -9.82
C TYR A 86 -4.33 12.60 -11.06
N LEU A 87 -4.97 11.81 -11.94
CA LEU A 87 -5.67 12.33 -13.11
C LEU A 87 -6.82 13.27 -12.72
N PHE A 88 -7.61 12.93 -11.70
CA PHE A 88 -8.68 13.79 -11.20
C PHE A 88 -8.15 15.06 -10.53
N ALA A 89 -7.04 14.97 -9.78
CA ALA A 89 -6.39 16.15 -9.21
C ALA A 89 -5.89 17.10 -10.31
N HIS A 90 -5.37 16.57 -11.41
CA HIS A 90 -4.86 17.36 -12.52
C HIS A 90 -5.96 18.02 -13.37
N GLN A 91 -7.20 17.51 -13.33
CA GLN A 91 -8.34 18.14 -14.01
C GLN A 91 -8.89 19.37 -13.26
N LYS A 92 -8.62 19.50 -11.95
CA LYS A 92 -9.21 20.54 -11.11
C LYS A 92 -8.27 21.74 -10.92
N HIS A 93 -7.76 22.28 -12.02
CA HIS A 93 -7.02 23.55 -12.04
C HIS A 93 -7.88 24.76 -12.47
N GLU A 94 -9.20 24.59 -12.59
CA GLU A 94 -10.19 25.65 -12.76
C GLU A 94 -11.27 25.56 -11.65
N SER A 95 -11.46 26.67 -10.93
CA SER A 95 -12.44 26.90 -9.84
C SER A 95 -12.15 26.33 -8.43
N GLN A 96 -11.40 27.10 -7.65
CA GLN A 96 -11.51 27.14 -6.18
C GLN A 96 -12.16 28.46 -5.73
N THR A 97 -13.47 28.44 -5.48
CA THR A 97 -14.09 29.21 -4.38
C THR A 97 -14.97 28.35 -3.48
N SER A 98 -14.95 27.04 -3.60
CA SER A 98 -15.68 26.16 -2.70
C SER A 98 -14.97 24.84 -2.60
N LEU A 99 -14.54 24.49 -1.38
CA LEU A 99 -14.50 23.13 -0.80
C LEU A 99 -13.59 23.09 0.44
N VAL A 100 -13.68 24.13 1.29
CA VAL A 100 -13.71 23.92 2.73
C VAL A 100 -15.10 23.37 3.03
N MET A 101 -15.27 22.06 2.86
CA MET A 101 -16.32 21.19 3.41
C MET A 101 -16.26 19.85 2.66
N VAL A 102 -15.19 19.09 2.90
CA VAL A 102 -15.22 17.62 3.06
C VAL A 102 -14.08 17.27 4.01
#